data_AF-A0A3D0MSN3-F1
#
_entry.id   AF-A0A3D0MSN3-F1
#
_cell.length_a   1.000
_cell.length_b   1.000
_cell.length_c   1.000
_cell.angle_alpha   90.00
_cell.angle_beta   90.00
_cell.angle_gamma   90.00
#
_symmetry.space_group_name_H-M   'P 1'
#
loop_
_entity.id
_entity.type
_entity.pdbx_description
1 polymer ?
#
loop_
_entity_poly.entity_id
_entity_poly.type
_entity_poly.pdbx_seq_one_letter_code
_entity_poly.pdbx_strand_id
1 'polypeptide(L)'
;MTIHLKNEKPFIPPFIVLTLGIAAISTGAIFARLADGVHPLVIAAYRVGLASLILCPLAGLRCKKEISLLQPREWWALCLAGIFLALHFAFWISSLFYTSVANSVVIVDTIPVWTAILSPIVTKDLVRKKTKIGIAIAFAGGVIISLGDFSLGEQALWGDFLA
;
A
#
# COMPACT_ATOMS: atom_id res chain seq x y z
N MET A 1 18.05 23.42 -18.90
CA MET A 1 17.48 23.65 -17.56
C MET A 1 17.85 22.47 -16.68
N THR A 2 19.07 22.50 -16.13
CA THR A 2 19.63 21.47 -15.26
C THR A 2 19.04 21.64 -13.86
N ILE A 3 18.19 20.70 -13.46
CA ILE A 3 17.62 20.67 -12.12
C ILE A 3 18.77 20.33 -11.16
N HIS A 4 19.33 21.34 -10.49
CA HIS A 4 20.22 21.14 -9.35
C HIS A 4 19.40 20.48 -8.23
N LEU A 5 19.43 19.15 -8.17
CA LEU A 5 18.98 18.40 -7.01
C LEU A 5 19.89 18.81 -5.84
N LYS A 6 19.39 19.72 -5.02
CA LYS A 6 20.02 20.09 -3.75
C LYS A 6 20.12 18.80 -2.94
N ASN A 7 21.34 18.34 -2.72
CA ASN A 7 21.65 17.15 -1.92
C ASN A 7 21.46 17.50 -0.44
N GLU A 8 20.22 17.83 -0.07
CA GLU A 8 19.77 17.97 1.31
C GLU A 8 19.82 16.56 1.89
N LYS A 9 20.81 16.27 2.74
CA LYS A 9 20.80 15.02 3.52
C LYS A 9 19.47 14.99 4.28
N PRO A 10 18.66 13.93 4.14
CA PRO A 10 17.37 13.88 4.81
C PRO A 10 17.60 13.96 6.32
N PHE A 11 16.84 14.82 7.00
CA PHE A 11 16.94 15.05 8.45
C PHE A 11 16.80 13.76 9.26
N ILE A 12 16.08 12.77 8.70
CA ILE A 12 15.92 11.43 9.25
C ILE A 12 16.56 10.44 8.26
N PRO A 13 17.46 9.55 8.71
CA PRO A 13 18.04 8.54 7.83
C PRO A 13 16.92 7.64 7.25
N PRO A 14 16.89 7.42 5.92
CA PRO A 14 15.79 6.69 5.26
C PRO A 14 15.55 5.29 5.82
N PHE A 15 16.59 4.64 6.34
CA PHE A 15 16.49 3.32 6.94
C PHE A 15 15.57 3.30 8.17
N ILE A 16 15.61 4.33 9.03
CA ILE A 16 14.75 4.41 10.22
C ILE A 16 13.28 4.53 9.81
N VAL A 17 12.99 5.40 8.84
CA VAL A 17 11.64 5.59 8.32
C VAL A 17 11.11 4.29 7.72
N LEU A 18 11.96 3.58 6.97
CA LEU A 18 11.61 2.30 6.37
C LEU A 18 11.32 1.22 7.42
N THR A 19 12.19 1.06 8.42
CA THR A 19 11.99 0.07 9.49
C THR A 19 10.71 0.35 10.28
N LEU A 20 10.45 1.62 10.62
CA LEU A 20 9.23 2.01 11.33
C LEU A 20 7.99 1.75 10.47
N GLY A 21 8.05 2.10 9.18
CA GLY A 21 6.97 1.84 8.23
C GLY A 21 6.66 0.34 8.10
N ILE A 22 7.68 -0.50 7.96
CA ILE A 22 7.52 -1.96 7.88
C ILE A 22 6.88 -2.49 9.17
N ALA A 23 7.39 -2.10 10.34
CA ALA A 23 6.83 -2.54 11.63
C ALA A 23 5.35 -2.13 11.80
N ALA A 24 5.00 -0.91 11.37
CA ALA A 24 3.62 -0.42 11.42
C ALA A 24 2.69 -1.18 10.45
N ILE A 25 3.17 -1.51 9.24
CA ILE A 25 2.38 -2.27 8.25
C ILE A 25 2.19 -3.72 8.71
N SER A 26 3.24 -4.38 9.23
CA SER A 26 3.19 -5.78 9.67
C SER A 26 2.17 -6.04 10.79
N THR A 27 1.94 -5.07 11.68
CA THR A 27 0.93 -5.18 12.76
C THR A 27 -0.49 -4.85 12.29
N GLY A 28 -0.63 -4.19 11.13
CA GLY A 28 -1.90 -3.67 10.65
C GLY A 28 -2.96 -4.73 10.33
N ALA A 29 -2.57 -5.86 9.74
CA ALA A 29 -3.51 -6.95 9.44
C ALA A 29 -3.98 -7.67 10.71
N ILE A 30 -3.08 -7.83 11.69
CA ILE A 30 -3.37 -8.46 12.99
C ILE A 30 -4.42 -7.63 13.75
N PHE A 31 -4.24 -6.31 13.84
CA PHE A 31 -5.23 -5.44 14.49
C PHE A 31 -6.57 -5.40 13.76
N ALA A 32 -6.57 -5.45 12.42
CA ALA A 32 -7.81 -5.53 11.65
C ALA A 32 -8.57 -6.83 11.93
N ARG A 33 -7.87 -7.97 12.04
CA ARG A 33 -8.46 -9.27 12.37
C ARG A 33 -8.93 -9.36 13.82
N LEU A 34 -8.23 -8.69 14.75
CA LEU A 34 -8.62 -8.63 16.17
C LEU A 34 -9.90 -7.81 16.41
N ALA A 35 -10.26 -6.92 15.50
CA ALA A 35 -11.54 -6.21 15.52
C ALA A 35 -12.71 -7.10 15.05
N ASP A 36 -12.67 -8.38 15.42
CA ASP A 36 -13.66 -9.37 15.03
C ASP A 36 -15.07 -8.97 15.53
N GLY A 37 -16.09 -9.26 14.73
CA GLY A 37 -17.47 -8.81 14.97
C GLY A 37 -17.79 -7.38 14.49
N VAL A 38 -16.82 -6.62 13.97
CA VAL A 38 -17.07 -5.33 13.30
C VAL A 38 -17.06 -5.51 11.78
N HIS A 39 -17.99 -4.86 11.09
CA HIS A 39 -18.07 -4.96 9.62
C HIS A 39 -16.77 -4.47 8.94
N PRO A 40 -16.19 -5.21 7.98
CA PRO A 40 -14.89 -4.90 7.34
C PRO A 40 -14.78 -3.47 6.81
N LEU A 41 -15.86 -2.99 6.17
CA LEU A 41 -15.93 -1.63 5.63
C LEU A 41 -15.82 -0.54 6.70
N VAL A 42 -16.32 -0.80 7.91
CA VAL A 42 -16.22 0.13 9.05
C VAL A 42 -14.76 0.22 9.50
N ILE A 43 -14.05 -0.92 9.59
CA ILE A 43 -12.62 -0.95 9.92
C ILE A 43 -11.81 -0.17 8.87
N ALA A 44 -12.09 -0.39 7.58
CA ALA A 44 -11.45 0.34 6.48
C ALA A 44 -11.72 1.85 6.57
N ALA A 45 -12.96 2.26 6.81
CA ALA A 45 -13.35 3.66 6.95
C ALA A 45 -12.64 4.33 8.14
N TYR A 46 -12.54 3.67 9.29
CA TYR A 46 -11.80 4.21 10.44
C TYR A 46 -10.29 4.32 10.15
N ARG A 47 -9.65 3.32 9.53
CA ARG A 47 -8.22 3.38 9.18
C ARG A 47 -7.90 4.57 8.26
N VAL A 48 -8.63 4.68 7.15
CA VAL A 48 -8.38 5.74 6.16
C VAL A 48 -8.84 7.11 6.68
N GLY A 49 -9.97 7.15 7.38
CA GLY A 49 -10.53 8.38 7.96
C GLY A 49 -9.62 8.98 9.03
N LEU A 50 -9.11 8.17 9.97
CA LEU A 50 -8.18 8.66 10.99
C LEU A 50 -6.84 9.10 10.39
N ALA A 51 -6.31 8.33 9.43
CA ALA A 51 -5.09 8.72 8.73
C ALA A 51 -5.28 10.06 8.00
N SER A 52 -6.41 10.23 7.30
CA SER A 52 -6.74 11.48 6.61
C SER A 52 -6.95 12.63 7.59
N LEU A 53 -7.60 12.41 8.74
CA LEU A 53 -7.82 13.45 9.75
C LEU A 53 -6.51 13.97 10.35
N ILE A 54 -5.51 13.11 10.51
CA ILE A 54 -4.18 13.49 11.01
C ILE A 54 -3.35 14.16 9.90
N LEU A 55 -3.37 13.61 8.69
CA LEU A 55 -2.54 14.09 7.58
C LEU A 55 -3.08 15.36 6.92
N CYS A 56 -4.40 15.53 6.83
CA CYS A 56 -5.04 16.68 6.20
C CYS A 56 -4.60 18.03 6.82
N PRO A 57 -4.63 18.25 8.15
CA PRO A 57 -4.16 19.50 8.73
C PRO A 57 -2.65 19.67 8.54
N LEU A 58 -1.86 18.60 8.60
CA LEU A 58 -0.40 18.67 8.39
C LEU A 58 -0.06 19.07 6.94
N ALA A 59 -0.72 18.46 5.97
CA ALA A 59 -0.61 18.82 4.55
C ALA A 59 -1.11 20.25 4.31
N GLY A 60 -2.23 20.61 4.93
CA GLY A 60 -2.78 21.96 4.91
C GLY A 60 -1.88 23.00 5.58
N LEU A 61 -0.93 22.64 6.43
CA LEU A 61 0.03 23.59 7.03
C LEU A 61 1.34 23.66 6.26
N ARG A 62 1.86 22.51 5.80
CA ARG A 62 3.19 22.42 5.17
C ARG A 62 3.17 22.55 3.64
N CYS A 63 2.08 22.14 3.00
CA CYS A 63 1.99 22.03 1.54
C CYS A 63 1.03 23.05 0.91
N LYS A 64 0.63 24.12 1.62
CA LYS A 64 -0.34 25.12 1.13
C LYS A 64 -0.03 25.64 -0.27
N LYS A 65 1.24 25.99 -0.52
CA LYS A 65 1.68 26.55 -1.81
C LYS A 65 1.53 25.52 -2.93
N GLU A 66 1.94 24.28 -2.68
CA GLU A 66 1.82 23.20 -3.67
C GLU A 66 0.36 22.87 -3.98
N ILE A 67 -0.49 22.81 -2.95
CA ILE A 67 -1.93 22.57 -3.12
C ILE A 67 -2.59 23.70 -3.92
N SER A 68 -2.19 24.95 -3.70
CA SER A 68 -2.74 26.11 -4.42
C SER A 68 -2.36 26.17 -5.91
N LEU A 69 -1.31 25.45 -6.31
CA LEU A 69 -0.84 25.40 -7.69
C LEU A 69 -1.50 24.28 -8.51
N LEU A 70 -2.31 23.43 -7.86
CA LEU A 70 -2.95 22.29 -8.51
C LEU A 70 -3.99 22.73 -9.56
N GLN A 71 -3.85 22.18 -10.76
CA GLN A 71 -4.79 22.34 -11.86
C GLN A 71 -6.04 21.49 -11.65
N PRO A 72 -7.20 21.83 -12.25
CA PRO A 72 -8.43 21.05 -12.13
C PRO A 72 -8.30 19.57 -12.52
N ARG A 73 -7.45 19.27 -13.50
CA ARG A 73 -7.13 17.90 -13.91
C ARG A 73 -6.40 17.11 -12.81
N GLU A 74 -5.54 17.77 -12.05
CA GLU A 74 -4.77 17.16 -10.96
C GLU A 74 -5.69 16.89 -9.76
N TRP A 75 -6.65 17.78 -9.49
CA TRP A 75 -7.73 17.51 -8.53
C TRP A 75 -8.54 16.28 -8.91
N TRP A 76 -8.89 16.13 -10.19
CA TRP A 76 -9.58 14.92 -10.65
C TRP A 76 -8.72 13.66 -10.45
N ALA A 77 -7.43 13.73 -10.79
CA ALA A 77 -6.51 12.61 -10.58
C ALA A 77 -6.36 12.25 -9.09
N LEU A 78 -6.33 13.24 -8.19
CA LEU A 78 -6.30 13.04 -6.74
C LEU A 78 -7.59 12.37 -6.23
N CYS A 79 -8.75 12.84 -6.67
CA CYS A 79 -10.03 12.20 -6.34
C CYS A 79 -10.08 10.75 -6.83
N LEU A 80 -9.64 10.51 -8.06
CA LEU A 80 -9.60 9.17 -8.64
C LEU A 80 -8.65 8.25 -7.85
N ALA A 81 -7.45 8.73 -7.51
CA ALA A 81 -6.52 8.00 -6.67
C ALA A 81 -7.11 7.68 -5.29
N GLY A 82 -7.84 8.63 -4.69
CA GLY A 82 -8.57 8.42 -3.44
C GLY A 82 -9.65 7.34 -3.53
N ILE A 83 -10.42 7.30 -4.62
CA ILE A 83 -11.44 6.26 -4.86
C ILE A 83 -10.78 4.88 -4.99
N PHE A 84 -9.71 4.77 -5.81
CA PHE A 84 -8.98 3.50 -5.94
C PHE A 84 -8.38 3.05 -4.60
N LEU A 85 -7.84 3.97 -3.81
CA LEU A 85 -7.32 3.66 -2.48
C LEU A 85 -8.42 3.18 -1.52
N ALA A 86 -9.60 3.80 -1.57
CA ALA A 86 -10.75 3.39 -0.76
C ALA A 86 -11.23 1.98 -1.16
N LEU A 87 -11.36 1.71 -2.47
CA LEU A 87 -11.71 0.38 -2.98
C LEU A 87 -10.67 -0.66 -2.59
N HIS A 88 -9.38 -0.34 -2.71
CA HIS A 88 -8.30 -1.21 -2.28
C HIS A 88 -8.43 -1.60 -0.80
N PHE A 89 -8.60 -0.62 0.10
CA PHE A 89 -8.78 -0.93 1.53
C PHE A 89 -10.07 -1.68 1.81
N ALA A 90 -11.15 -1.40 1.08
CA ALA A 90 -12.41 -2.13 1.24
C ALA A 90 -12.25 -3.61 0.87
N PHE A 91 -11.65 -3.91 -0.29
CA PHE A 91 -11.43 -5.27 -0.74
C PHE A 91 -10.41 -6.00 0.13
N TRP A 92 -9.26 -5.38 0.41
CA TRP A 92 -8.22 -5.97 1.24
C TRP A 92 -8.66 -6.25 2.69
N ILE A 93 -9.41 -5.34 3.33
CA ILE A 93 -9.90 -5.65 4.68
C ILE A 93 -10.96 -6.74 4.61
N SER A 94 -11.81 -6.74 3.58
CA SER A 94 -12.81 -7.80 3.40
C SER A 94 -12.16 -9.17 3.16
N SER A 95 -11.10 -9.27 2.36
CA SER A 95 -10.39 -10.54 2.13
C SER A 95 -9.89 -11.16 3.42
N LEU A 96 -9.38 -10.37 4.37
CA LEU A 96 -8.94 -10.84 5.70
C LEU A 96 -10.05 -11.53 6.50
N PHE A 97 -11.32 -11.31 6.18
CA PHE A 97 -12.46 -11.98 6.81
C PHE A 97 -12.92 -13.24 6.08
N TYR A 98 -12.54 -13.41 4.81
CA TYR A 98 -12.92 -14.56 3.98
C TYR A 98 -11.80 -15.60 3.80
N THR A 99 -10.51 -15.21 3.85
CA THR A 99 -9.34 -16.10 3.69
C THR A 99 -8.35 -15.93 4.85
N SER A 100 -7.30 -16.76 4.90
CA SER A 100 -6.23 -16.60 5.90
C SER A 100 -5.48 -15.28 5.69
N VAL A 101 -5.03 -14.67 6.80
CA VAL A 101 -4.24 -13.44 6.75
C VAL A 101 -2.98 -13.64 5.90
N ALA A 102 -2.37 -14.84 5.96
CA ALA A 102 -1.18 -15.15 5.17
C ALA A 102 -1.48 -15.20 3.67
N ASN A 103 -2.56 -15.86 3.26
CA ASN A 103 -2.89 -15.99 1.84
C ASN A 103 -3.24 -14.62 1.21
N SER A 104 -4.07 -13.82 1.90
CA SER A 104 -4.40 -12.47 1.43
C SER A 104 -3.18 -11.54 1.35
N VAL A 105 -2.28 -11.59 2.34
CA VAL A 105 -1.08 -10.74 2.33
C VAL A 105 -0.13 -11.14 1.21
N VAL A 106 0.00 -12.43 0.90
CA VAL A 106 0.90 -12.90 -0.18
C VAL A 106 0.42 -12.42 -1.55
N ILE A 107 -0.90 -12.48 -1.81
CA ILE A 107 -1.48 -11.99 -3.06
C ILE A 107 -1.23 -10.49 -3.21
N VAL A 108 -1.46 -9.72 -2.15
CA VAL A 108 -1.20 -8.27 -2.13
C VAL A 108 0.29 -7.96 -2.25
N ASP A 109 1.17 -8.74 -1.65
CA ASP A 109 2.62 -8.53 -1.70
C ASP A 109 3.23 -8.84 -3.09
N THR A 110 2.40 -9.24 -4.05
CA THR A 110 2.79 -9.27 -5.48
C THR A 110 2.79 -7.89 -6.14
N ILE A 111 2.30 -6.84 -5.46
CA ILE A 111 2.32 -5.44 -5.93
C ILE A 111 3.69 -5.01 -6.49
N PRO A 112 4.85 -5.30 -5.89
CA PRO A 112 6.15 -4.91 -6.43
C PRO A 112 6.44 -5.50 -7.82
N VAL A 113 5.94 -6.70 -8.11
CA VAL A 113 6.05 -7.35 -9.44
C VAL A 113 5.24 -6.55 -10.46
N TRP A 114 3.97 -6.29 -10.17
CA TRP A 114 3.10 -5.49 -11.01
C TRP A 114 3.64 -4.07 -11.22
N THR A 115 4.13 -3.45 -10.15
CA THR A 115 4.73 -2.11 -10.19
C THR A 115 5.97 -2.09 -11.09
N ALA A 116 6.81 -3.13 -11.05
CA ALA A 116 7.99 -3.22 -11.92
C ALA A 116 7.66 -3.50 -13.39
N ILE A 117 6.54 -4.16 -13.67
CA ILE A 117 6.04 -4.39 -15.04
C ILE A 117 5.38 -3.13 -15.60
N LEU A 118 4.55 -2.45 -14.80
CA LEU A 118 3.75 -1.31 -15.23
C LEU A 118 4.53 0.01 -15.19
N SER A 119 5.51 0.18 -14.29
CA SER A 119 6.29 1.42 -14.19
C SER A 119 7.02 1.79 -15.50
N PRO A 120 7.68 0.88 -16.23
CA PRO A 120 8.26 1.22 -17.54
C PRO A 120 7.21 1.67 -18.56
N ILE A 121 5.96 1.23 -18.44
CA ILE A 121 4.87 1.59 -19.35
C ILE A 121 4.31 2.97 -19.00
N VAL A 122 4.16 3.27 -17.71
CA VAL A 122 3.55 4.51 -17.20
C VAL A 122 4.57 5.64 -17.09
N THR A 123 5.72 5.39 -16.46
CA THR A 123 6.76 6.38 -16.18
C THR A 123 7.87 6.42 -17.23
N LYS A 124 7.94 5.44 -18.15
CA LYS A 124 9.03 5.25 -19.15
C LYS A 124 10.43 5.04 -18.56
N ASP A 125 10.55 4.96 -17.24
CA ASP A 125 11.82 4.71 -16.55
C ASP A 125 12.16 3.22 -16.51
N LEU A 126 13.39 2.89 -16.89
CA LEU A 126 13.88 1.50 -16.89
C LEU A 126 14.24 1.06 -15.46
N VAL A 127 13.63 -0.03 -15.01
CA VAL A 127 13.93 -0.63 -13.71
C VAL A 127 15.35 -1.19 -13.70
N ARG A 128 16.17 -0.72 -12.76
CA ARG A 128 17.58 -1.13 -12.61
C ARG A 128 17.69 -2.61 -12.23
N LYS A 129 18.75 -3.30 -12.68
CA LYS A 129 18.99 -4.74 -12.39
C LYS A 129 18.94 -5.09 -10.89
N LYS A 130 19.48 -4.22 -10.02
CA LYS A 130 19.46 -4.42 -8.57
C LYS A 130 18.03 -4.45 -8.00
N THR A 131 17.14 -3.58 -8.51
CA THR A 131 15.73 -3.54 -8.10
C THR A 131 14.99 -4.81 -8.53
N LYS A 132 15.26 -5.31 -9.75
CA LYS A 132 14.68 -6.57 -10.24
C LYS A 132 15.04 -7.77 -9.35
N ILE A 133 16.31 -7.84 -8.92
CA ILE A 133 16.76 -8.91 -8.00
C ILE A 133 16.07 -8.79 -6.64
N GLY A 134 15.96 -7.57 -6.09
CA GLY A 134 15.25 -7.34 -4.83
C GLY A 134 13.78 -7.79 -4.89
N ILE A 135 13.08 -7.47 -5.98
CA ILE A 135 11.70 -7.91 -6.21
C ILE A 135 11.62 -9.43 -6.28
N ALA A 136 12.53 -10.09 -7.02
CA ALA A 136 12.55 -11.54 -7.13
C ALA A 136 12.76 -12.23 -5.77
N ILE A 137 13.67 -11.70 -4.93
CA ILE A 137 13.92 -12.22 -3.57
C ILE A 137 12.69 -12.02 -2.68
N ALA A 138 12.07 -10.83 -2.70
CA ALA A 138 10.88 -10.54 -1.91
C ALA A 138 9.71 -11.46 -2.30
N PHE A 139 9.46 -11.61 -3.60
CA PHE A 139 8.41 -12.48 -4.13
C PHE A 139 8.64 -13.95 -3.74
N ALA A 140 9.88 -14.44 -3.84
CA ALA A 140 10.21 -15.80 -3.41
C ALA A 140 9.94 -16.01 -1.91
N GLY A 141 10.26 -15.01 -1.08
CA GLY A 141 9.94 -15.03 0.36
C GLY A 141 8.44 -15.12 0.62
N GLY A 142 7.63 -14.30 -0.08
CA GLY A 142 6.17 -14.35 0.01
C GLY A 142 5.58 -15.71 -0.37
N VAL A 143 6.06 -16.31 -1.47
CA VAL A 143 5.63 -17.66 -1.88
C VAL A 143 5.94 -18.71 -0.81
N ILE A 144 7.14 -18.68 -0.22
CA ILE A 144 7.53 -19.63 0.83
C ILE A 144 6.61 -19.52 2.05
N ILE A 145 6.27 -18.30 2.46
CA ILE A 145 5.36 -18.06 3.60
C ILE A 145 3.96 -18.58 3.30
N SER A 146 3.45 -18.37 2.07
CA SER A 146 2.11 -18.80 1.66
C SER A 146 1.93 -20.31 1.66
N LEU A 147 2.96 -21.05 1.19
CA LEU A 147 2.93 -22.51 1.12
C LEU A 147 2.75 -23.17 2.51
N GLY A 148 3.04 -22.47 3.60
CA GLY A 148 2.87 -22.97 4.97
C GLY A 148 1.44 -22.87 5.53
N ASP A 149 0.55 -22.08 4.93
CA ASP A 149 -0.77 -21.72 5.50
C ASP A 149 -1.95 -21.94 4.52
N PHE A 150 -1.80 -22.86 3.56
CA PHE A 150 -2.80 -23.13 2.52
C PHE A 150 -4.09 -23.74 3.12
N SER A 151 -5.10 -22.90 3.36
CA SER A 151 -6.45 -23.34 3.71
C SER A 151 -7.32 -23.49 2.45
N LEU A 152 -7.65 -24.72 2.05
CA LEU A 152 -8.52 -25.01 0.91
C LEU A 152 -10.00 -25.04 1.36
N GLY A 153 -10.78 -24.01 0.99
CA GLY A 153 -12.24 -23.98 1.19
C GLY A 153 -12.91 -22.93 0.28
N GLU A 154 -14.19 -23.11 -0.06
CA GLU A 154 -14.93 -22.21 -0.98
C GLU A 154 -14.95 -20.74 -0.51
N GLN A 155 -14.96 -20.49 0.80
CA GLN A 155 -14.88 -19.13 1.36
C GLN A 155 -13.48 -18.51 1.17
N ALA A 156 -12.43 -19.32 1.18
CA ALA A 156 -11.06 -18.85 0.95
C ALA A 156 -10.88 -18.34 -0.48
N LEU A 157 -11.52 -18.97 -1.47
CA LEU A 157 -11.50 -18.53 -2.87
C LEU A 157 -12.08 -17.12 -3.07
N TRP A 158 -13.14 -16.77 -2.32
CA TRP A 158 -13.71 -15.42 -2.36
C TRP A 158 -12.78 -14.40 -1.71
N GLY A 159 -12.12 -14.78 -0.61
CA GLY A 159 -11.11 -13.94 0.01
C GLY A 159 -9.91 -13.68 -0.91
N ASP A 160 -9.46 -14.69 -1.65
CA ASP A 160 -8.34 -14.58 -2.59
C ASP A 160 -8.67 -13.68 -3.79
N PHE A 161 -9.93 -13.63 -4.23
CA PHE A 161 -10.37 -12.69 -5.26
C PHE A 161 -10.41 -11.23 -4.77
N LEU A 162 -10.71 -11.02 -3.49
CA LEU A 162 -10.77 -9.70 -2.86
C LEU A 162 -9.39 -9.16 -2.45
N ALA A 163 -8.39 -10.02 -2.32
CA ALA A 163 -7.01 -9.65 -1.98
C ALA A 163 -6.27 -9.05 -3.18
#